data_AF-A0A8S4DZB9-F1
#
_entry.id   AF-A0A8S4DZB9-F1
#
_cell.length_a   1.000
_cell.length_b   1.000
_cell.length_c   1.000
_cell.angle_alpha   90.00
_cell.angle_beta   90.00
_cell.angle_gamma   90.00
#
_symmetry.space_group_name_H-M   'P 1'
#
loop_
_entity.id
_entity.type
_entity.pdbx_description
1 polymer ?
#
loop_
_entity_poly.entity_id
_entity_poly.type
_entity_poly.pdbx_seq_one_letter_code
_entity_poly.pdbx_strand_id
1 'polypeptide(L)'
;MKKTHFCKLQHQFSGVTPTESACVCALSLRVAAARLCAAVAAEEGAAGVAGAAGAAGGALSAAHALTQHAETLDRLLAQASMEPDSFTIAVFQQLSLSADSKPGALARAVLPLLQAAPLPVIPKPNLNIRMCTATIIEPAVDNDTVLRFCAGLVTHVDLEAEVLRVRDPSALRVRVAYPDRRVHARPPPPDHLRPLDHQATSMLSWLLLGRF
;
A
#
# COMPACT_ATOMS: atom_id res chain seq x y z
N MET A 1 -3.51 9.15 -7.54
CA MET A 1 -4.47 8.24 -6.84
C MET A 1 -4.53 6.94 -7.64
N LYS A 2 -3.96 5.79 -7.26
CA LYS A 2 -4.55 4.75 -6.40
C LYS A 2 -3.51 3.60 -6.24
N LYS A 3 -2.37 3.83 -5.55
CA LYS A 3 -1.47 2.76 -5.04
C LYS A 3 -2.04 2.08 -3.77
N THR A 4 -3.27 2.42 -3.40
CA THR A 4 -3.81 2.25 -2.05
C THR A 4 -4.10 0.81 -1.67
N HIS A 5 -4.50 -0.07 -2.59
CA HIS A 5 -5.01 -1.39 -2.21
C HIS A 5 -3.88 -2.41 -1.97
N PHE A 6 -2.85 -2.44 -2.82
CA PHE A 6 -1.69 -3.33 -2.62
C PHE A 6 -0.91 -2.97 -1.35
N CYS A 7 -0.56 -1.69 -1.17
CA CYS A 7 0.14 -1.25 0.04
C CYS A 7 -0.71 -1.48 1.31
N LYS A 8 -2.04 -1.37 1.23
CA LYS A 8 -2.92 -1.75 2.35
C LYS A 8 -2.83 -3.24 2.63
N LEU A 9 -2.91 -4.12 1.63
CA LEU A 9 -2.80 -5.56 1.84
C LEU A 9 -1.43 -5.97 2.41
N GLN A 10 -0.35 -5.28 2.03
CA GLN A 10 0.99 -5.59 2.51
C GLN A 10 1.25 -5.13 3.95
N HIS A 11 0.80 -3.93 4.32
CA HIS A 11 1.16 -3.30 5.60
C HIS A 11 0.05 -3.33 6.66
N GLN A 12 -1.20 -3.56 6.26
CA GLN A 12 -2.35 -3.55 7.18
C GLN A 12 -2.66 -4.94 7.76
N PHE A 13 -2.03 -6.01 7.27
CA PHE A 13 -2.32 -7.37 7.74
C PHE A 13 -1.10 -7.98 8.42
N SER A 14 -1.29 -8.59 9.58
CA SER A 14 -0.31 -9.45 10.25
C SER A 14 -0.51 -10.91 9.85
N GLY A 15 0.58 -11.70 9.81
CA GLY A 15 0.49 -13.14 9.56
C GLY A 15 0.35 -13.54 8.09
N VAL A 16 0.63 -12.63 7.16
CA VAL A 16 0.65 -12.95 5.71
C VAL A 16 1.94 -13.72 5.41
N THR A 17 1.78 -14.90 4.82
CA THR A 17 2.89 -15.73 4.36
C THR A 17 3.59 -15.10 3.15
N PRO A 18 4.87 -15.43 2.89
CA PRO A 18 5.57 -14.92 1.70
C PRO A 18 4.89 -15.38 0.40
N THR A 19 4.28 -16.57 0.40
CA THR A 19 3.53 -17.12 -0.74
C THR A 19 2.27 -16.30 -1.06
N GLU A 20 1.47 -15.97 -0.05
CA GLU A 20 0.29 -15.10 -0.22
C GLU A 20 0.69 -13.70 -0.69
N SER A 21 1.80 -13.17 -0.18
CA SER A 21 2.33 -11.87 -0.59
C SER A 21 2.74 -11.88 -2.07
N ALA A 22 3.34 -12.97 -2.55
CA ALA A 22 3.67 -13.17 -3.96
C ALA A 22 2.41 -13.27 -4.83
N CYS A 23 1.37 -14.01 -4.41
CA CYS A 23 0.09 -14.09 -5.13
C CYS A 23 -0.60 -12.73 -5.25
N VAL A 24 -0.65 -11.95 -4.16
CA VAL A 24 -1.20 -10.59 -4.17
C VAL A 24 -0.39 -9.67 -5.09
N CYS A 25 0.94 -9.82 -5.11
CA CYS A 25 1.81 -9.05 -5.98
C CYS A 25 1.61 -9.42 -7.46
N ALA A 26 1.44 -10.70 -7.80
CA ALA A 26 1.10 -11.16 -9.14
C ALA A 26 -0.24 -10.59 -9.63
N LEU A 27 -1.25 -10.53 -8.75
CA LEU A 27 -2.53 -9.87 -9.08
C LEU A 27 -2.36 -8.36 -9.27
N SER A 28 -1.50 -7.71 -8.46
CA SER A 28 -1.19 -6.30 -8.61
C SER A 28 -0.49 -5.98 -9.94
N LEU A 29 0.36 -6.89 -10.44
CA LEU A 29 1.03 -6.77 -11.74
C LEU A 29 -0.01 -6.77 -12.89
N ARG A 30 -0.99 -7.67 -12.83
CA ARG A 30 -2.11 -7.70 -13.80
C ARG A 30 -2.92 -6.41 -13.78
N VAL A 31 -3.21 -5.86 -12.60
CA VAL A 31 -3.89 -4.57 -12.46
C VAL A 31 -3.04 -3.42 -12.99
N ALA A 32 -1.72 -3.44 -12.77
CA ALA A 32 -0.79 -2.44 -13.31
C ALA A 32 -0.72 -2.51 -14.85
N ALA A 33 -0.67 -3.71 -15.41
CA ALA A 33 -0.71 -3.93 -16.85
C ALA A 33 -2.04 -3.43 -17.46
N ALA A 34 -3.19 -3.75 -16.85
CA ALA A 34 -4.48 -3.23 -17.29
C ALA A 34 -4.57 -1.69 -17.21
N ARG A 35 -3.95 -1.08 -16.18
CA ARG A 35 -3.85 0.38 -16.07
C ARG A 35 -3.00 1.01 -17.16
N LEU A 36 -1.91 0.36 -17.57
CA LEU A 36 -1.10 0.82 -18.70
C LEU A 36 -1.91 0.79 -19.99
N CYS A 37 -2.62 -0.32 -20.26
CA CYS A 37 -3.48 -0.43 -21.44
C CYS A 37 -4.60 0.64 -21.43
N ALA A 38 -5.22 0.89 -20.28
CA ALA A 38 -6.24 1.94 -20.13
C ALA A 38 -5.67 3.35 -20.32
N ALA A 39 -4.45 3.61 -19.82
CA ALA A 39 -3.78 4.91 -19.98
C ALA A 39 -3.45 5.18 -21.46
N VAL A 40 -2.94 4.18 -22.19
CA VAL A 40 -2.64 4.31 -23.62
C VAL A 40 -3.91 4.41 -24.46
N ALA A 41 -4.97 3.66 -24.14
CA ALA A 41 -6.26 3.81 -24.81
C ALA A 41 -6.86 5.22 -24.58
N ALA A 42 -6.67 5.80 -23.40
CA ALA A 42 -7.08 7.18 -23.11
C ALA A 42 -6.25 8.21 -23.90
N GLU A 43 -4.94 7.97 -24.10
CA GLU A 43 -4.10 8.82 -24.95
C GLU A 43 -4.56 8.82 -26.41
N GLU A 44 -4.86 7.64 -26.97
CA GLU A 44 -5.34 7.51 -28.35
C GLU A 44 -6.70 8.20 -28.57
N GLY A 45 -7.59 8.17 -27.56
CA GLY A 45 -8.85 8.90 -27.58
C GLY A 45 -8.72 10.41 -27.36
N ALA A 46 -7.72 10.86 -26.60
CA ALA A 46 -7.46 12.28 -26.31
C ALA A 46 -6.64 12.98 -27.42
N ALA A 47 -6.03 12.24 -28.35
CA ALA A 47 -5.28 12.78 -29.48
C ALA A 47 -6.11 13.70 -30.42
N GLY A 48 -7.44 13.71 -30.31
CA GLY A 48 -8.33 14.61 -31.03
C GLY A 48 -8.49 16.02 -30.42
N VAL A 49 -8.08 16.26 -29.17
CA VAL A 49 -8.25 17.56 -28.50
C VAL A 49 -6.98 17.92 -27.73
N ALA A 50 -6.38 19.06 -28.08
CA ALA A 50 -5.12 19.59 -27.57
C ALA A 50 -4.82 19.28 -26.09
N GLY A 51 -4.00 18.25 -25.84
CA GLY A 51 -3.63 17.83 -24.48
C GLY A 51 -2.50 16.78 -24.39
N ALA A 52 -1.70 16.59 -25.45
CA ALA A 52 -0.73 15.48 -25.55
C ALA A 52 0.42 15.50 -24.52
N ALA A 53 0.80 16.65 -23.97
CA ALA A 53 1.95 16.76 -23.07
C ALA A 53 1.65 16.25 -21.64
N GLY A 54 0.40 16.34 -21.17
CA GLY A 54 -0.01 15.85 -19.85
C GLY A 54 -0.35 14.35 -19.84
N ALA A 55 -0.90 13.85 -20.95
CA ALA A 55 -1.29 12.46 -21.11
C ALA A 55 -0.07 11.53 -21.26
N ALA A 56 0.98 11.98 -21.97
CA ALA A 56 2.18 11.17 -22.21
C ALA A 56 2.94 10.86 -20.91
N GLY A 57 2.90 11.81 -19.96
CA GLY A 57 3.43 11.60 -18.61
C GLY A 57 2.67 10.52 -17.84
N GLY A 58 1.36 10.37 -18.08
CA GLY A 58 0.52 9.34 -17.47
C GLY A 58 0.87 7.92 -17.97
N ALA A 59 1.03 7.75 -19.28
CA ALA A 59 1.42 6.47 -19.88
C ALA A 59 2.84 6.05 -19.47
N LEU A 60 3.79 7.00 -19.46
CA LEU A 60 5.15 6.74 -19.01
C LEU A 60 5.21 6.40 -17.50
N SER A 61 4.45 7.13 -16.67
CA SER A 61 4.35 6.84 -15.23
C SER A 61 3.74 5.46 -14.97
N ALA A 62 2.74 5.06 -15.76
CA ALA A 62 2.13 3.73 -15.67
C ALA A 62 3.12 2.63 -16.09
N ALA A 63 3.93 2.85 -17.13
CA ALA A 63 4.96 1.92 -17.57
C ALA A 63 6.06 1.77 -16.50
N HIS A 64 6.54 2.87 -15.93
CA HIS A 64 7.53 2.81 -14.84
C HIS A 64 6.96 2.11 -13.60
N ALA A 65 5.69 2.34 -13.26
CA ALA A 65 5.03 1.62 -12.18
C ALA A 65 4.94 0.10 -12.45
N LEU A 66 4.69 -0.31 -13.70
CA LEU A 66 4.68 -1.72 -14.09
C LEU A 66 6.05 -2.37 -13.87
N THR A 67 7.13 -1.72 -14.31
CA THR A 67 8.51 -2.23 -14.12
C THR A 67 8.86 -2.34 -12.64
N GLN A 68 8.52 -1.34 -11.82
CA GLN A 68 8.73 -1.38 -10.37
C GLN A 68 7.97 -2.56 -9.71
N HIS A 69 6.74 -2.82 -10.15
CA HIS A 69 5.96 -3.96 -9.66
C HIS A 69 6.56 -5.30 -10.11
N ALA A 70 7.10 -5.38 -11.33
CA ALA A 70 7.76 -6.55 -11.86
C ALA A 70 9.02 -6.90 -11.04
N GLU A 71 9.89 -5.92 -10.77
CA GLU A 71 11.08 -6.10 -9.92
C GLU A 71 10.73 -6.52 -8.48
N THR A 72 9.65 -5.94 -7.94
CA THR A 72 9.18 -6.30 -6.59
C THR A 72 8.68 -7.75 -6.56
N LEU A 73 7.96 -8.17 -7.60
CA LEU A 73 7.46 -9.53 -7.73
C LEU A 73 8.60 -10.54 -7.86
N ASP A 74 9.62 -10.24 -8.66
CA ASP A 74 10.79 -11.11 -8.83
C ASP A 74 11.51 -11.38 -7.49
N ARG A 75 11.73 -10.33 -6.69
CA ARG A 75 12.27 -10.46 -5.33
C ARG A 75 11.38 -11.32 -4.42
N LEU A 76 10.06 -11.14 -4.50
CA LEU A 76 9.10 -11.90 -3.68
C LEU A 76 9.02 -13.38 -4.10
N LEU A 77 9.09 -13.67 -5.41
CA LEU A 77 9.12 -15.03 -5.94
C LEU A 77 10.40 -15.76 -5.53
N ALA A 78 11.54 -15.08 -5.60
CA ALA A 78 12.83 -15.61 -5.12
C ALA A 78 12.79 -15.95 -3.62
N GLN A 79 12.13 -15.12 -2.81
CA GLN A 79 11.96 -15.37 -1.37
C GLN A 79 10.98 -16.51 -1.06
N ALA A 80 9.92 -16.64 -1.86
CA ALA A 80 8.87 -17.64 -1.64
C ALA A 80 9.16 -18.99 -2.33
N SER A 81 10.22 -19.09 -3.14
CA SER A 81 10.54 -20.25 -3.99
C SER A 81 9.35 -20.75 -4.82
N MET A 82 8.52 -19.80 -5.30
CA MET A 82 7.32 -20.11 -6.08
C MET A 82 7.60 -20.01 -7.57
N GLU A 83 7.01 -20.91 -8.35
CA GLU A 83 7.06 -20.84 -9.81
C GLU A 83 6.22 -19.65 -10.32
N PRO A 84 6.77 -18.81 -11.22
CA PRO A 84 6.02 -17.72 -11.83
C PRO A 84 4.93 -18.27 -12.76
N ASP A 85 3.75 -17.64 -12.71
CA ASP A 85 2.65 -17.95 -13.63
C ASP A 85 3.04 -17.63 -15.08
N SER A 86 2.46 -18.37 -16.02
CA SER A 86 2.60 -18.21 -17.48
C SER A 86 2.45 -16.76 -17.95
N PHE A 87 1.47 -16.04 -17.41
CA PHE A 87 1.27 -14.61 -17.69
C PHE A 87 2.46 -13.77 -17.20
N THR A 88 2.92 -14.02 -15.99
CA THR A 88 4.03 -13.29 -15.37
C THR A 88 5.33 -13.49 -16.14
N ILE A 89 5.61 -14.73 -16.58
CA ILE A 89 6.77 -15.05 -17.43
C ILE A 89 6.69 -14.26 -18.74
N ALA A 90 5.53 -14.25 -19.40
CA ALA A 90 5.35 -13.52 -20.64
C ALA A 90 5.54 -12.01 -20.46
N VAL A 91 5.04 -11.43 -19.36
CA VAL A 91 5.24 -10.01 -19.05
C VAL A 91 6.72 -9.70 -18.79
N PHE A 92 7.44 -10.55 -18.06
CA PHE A 92 8.88 -10.36 -17.85
C PHE A 92 9.66 -10.41 -19.17
N GLN A 93 9.35 -11.36 -20.06
CA GLN A 93 9.95 -11.43 -21.38
C GLN A 93 9.67 -10.15 -22.19
N GLN A 94 8.43 -9.65 -22.16
CA GLN A 94 8.11 -8.39 -22.84
C GLN A 94 8.87 -7.21 -22.24
N LEU A 95 8.96 -7.10 -20.92
CA LEU A 95 9.73 -6.03 -20.26
C LEU A 95 11.21 -6.06 -20.60
N SER A 96 11.82 -7.25 -20.67
CA SER A 96 13.22 -7.41 -21.10
C SER A 96 13.43 -7.02 -22.56
N LEU A 97 12.48 -7.34 -23.44
CA LEU A 97 12.52 -6.97 -24.85
C LEU A 97 12.25 -5.47 -25.07
N SER A 98 11.49 -4.84 -24.18
CA SER A 98 10.94 -3.49 -24.35
C SER A 98 11.66 -2.40 -23.56
N ALA A 99 12.87 -2.68 -23.03
CA ALA A 99 13.59 -1.82 -22.09
C ALA A 99 13.76 -0.35 -22.55
N ASP A 100 13.82 -0.10 -23.87
CA ASP A 100 13.93 1.25 -24.47
C ASP A 100 12.69 1.69 -25.28
N SER A 101 11.58 0.95 -25.21
CA SER A 101 10.43 1.17 -26.10
C SER A 101 9.42 2.20 -25.60
N LYS A 102 8.69 2.82 -26.54
CA LYS A 102 7.57 3.73 -26.23
C LYS A 102 6.48 2.99 -25.44
N PRO A 103 5.85 3.61 -24.42
CA PRO A 103 4.84 2.96 -23.58
C PRO A 103 3.63 2.43 -24.38
N GLY A 104 3.35 3.01 -25.55
CA GLY A 104 2.34 2.51 -26.48
C GLY A 104 2.67 1.14 -27.07
N ALA A 105 3.92 0.88 -27.45
CA ALA A 105 4.34 -0.42 -27.98
C ALA A 105 4.24 -1.51 -26.92
N LEU A 106 4.68 -1.20 -25.70
CA LEU A 106 4.54 -2.08 -24.53
C LEU A 106 3.08 -2.42 -24.24
N ALA A 107 2.19 -1.42 -24.25
CA ALA A 107 0.77 -1.64 -23.99
C ALA A 107 0.12 -2.55 -25.06
N ARG A 108 0.51 -2.40 -26.33
CA ARG A 108 0.01 -3.25 -27.43
C ARG A 108 0.50 -4.69 -27.33
N ALA A 109 1.72 -4.91 -26.84
CA ALA A 109 2.27 -6.26 -26.61
C ALA A 109 1.65 -6.96 -25.39
N VAL A 110 1.33 -6.21 -24.34
CA VAL A 110 0.77 -6.75 -23.08
C VAL A 110 -0.74 -6.98 -23.16
N LEU A 111 -1.45 -6.23 -24.00
CA LEU A 111 -2.91 -6.36 -24.18
C LEU A 111 -3.38 -7.78 -24.56
N PRO A 112 -2.82 -8.48 -25.56
CA PRO A 112 -3.24 -9.84 -25.90
C PRO A 112 -2.93 -10.83 -24.77
N LEU A 113 -1.85 -10.62 -24.02
CA LEU A 113 -1.51 -11.46 -22.86
C LEU A 113 -2.54 -11.33 -21.75
N LEU A 114 -3.09 -10.13 -21.53
CA LEU A 114 -4.17 -9.92 -20.56
C LEU A 114 -5.49 -10.56 -21.00
N GLN A 115 -5.80 -10.55 -22.30
CA GLN A 115 -7.03 -11.14 -22.83
C GLN A 115 -7.00 -12.67 -22.80
N ALA A 116 -5.82 -13.27 -23.01
CA ALA A 116 -5.64 -14.71 -23.00
C ALA A 116 -5.43 -15.30 -21.58
N ALA A 117 -5.09 -14.48 -20.59
CA ALA A 117 -4.74 -14.97 -19.26
C ALA A 117 -5.98 -15.44 -18.47
N PRO A 118 -5.98 -16.68 -17.94
CA PRO A 118 -7.04 -17.14 -17.04
C PRO A 118 -7.00 -16.37 -15.71
N LEU A 119 -8.17 -16.22 -15.09
CA LEU A 119 -8.28 -15.60 -13.76
C LEU A 119 -7.42 -16.39 -12.75
N PRO A 120 -6.62 -15.71 -11.92
CA PRO A 120 -5.77 -16.41 -10.97
C PRO A 120 -6.64 -17.05 -9.89
N VAL A 121 -6.30 -18.27 -9.49
CA VAL A 121 -6.99 -18.96 -8.39
C VAL A 121 -6.73 -18.19 -7.11
N ILE A 122 -7.80 -17.72 -6.47
CA ILE A 122 -7.71 -17.04 -5.17
C ILE A 122 -7.18 -18.06 -4.16
N PRO A 123 -6.06 -17.80 -3.47
CA PRO A 123 -5.52 -18.73 -2.49
C PRO A 123 -6.53 -18.97 -1.37
N LYS A 124 -6.51 -20.17 -0.77
CA LYS A 124 -7.37 -20.50 0.36
C LYS A 124 -7.15 -19.48 1.49
N PRO A 125 -8.22 -18.94 2.09
CA PRO A 125 -8.09 -17.94 3.14
C PRO A 125 -7.37 -18.53 4.35
N ASN A 126 -6.25 -17.91 4.72
CA ASN A 126 -5.48 -18.30 5.88
C ASN A 126 -6.08 -17.65 7.14
N LEU A 127 -6.45 -18.48 8.11
CA LEU A 127 -7.09 -18.06 9.37
C LEU A 127 -6.15 -17.27 10.28
N ASN A 128 -4.84 -17.30 10.02
CA ASN A 128 -3.84 -16.55 10.78
C ASN A 128 -3.71 -15.09 10.32
N ILE A 129 -4.23 -14.75 9.13
CA ILE A 129 -4.21 -13.38 8.64
C ILE A 129 -5.19 -12.56 9.45
N ARG A 130 -4.70 -11.51 10.11
CA ARG A 130 -5.52 -10.57 10.86
C ARG A 130 -5.17 -9.13 10.50
N MET A 131 -6.17 -8.26 10.50
CA MET A 131 -5.98 -6.84 10.19
C MET A 131 -5.44 -6.09 11.42
N CYS A 132 -4.45 -5.23 11.24
CA CYS A 132 -4.00 -4.27 12.24
C CYS A 132 -5.15 -3.33 12.59
N THR A 133 -5.46 -3.21 13.87
CA THR A 133 -6.54 -2.34 14.36
C THR A 133 -5.98 -1.43 15.44
N ALA A 134 -6.25 -0.14 15.32
CA ALA A 134 -5.92 0.85 16.33
C ALA A 134 -7.23 1.38 16.93
N THR A 135 -7.36 1.32 18.24
CA THR A 135 -8.47 1.88 19.01
C THR A 135 -7.91 2.99 19.87
N ILE A 136 -8.34 4.22 19.59
CA ILE A 136 -7.97 5.38 20.39
C ILE A 136 -8.83 5.35 21.64
N ILE A 137 -8.19 5.27 22.80
CA ILE A 137 -8.84 5.42 24.09
C ILE A 137 -8.71 6.89 24.43
N GLU A 138 -9.74 7.65 24.08
CA GLU A 138 -9.84 9.03 24.54
C GLU A 138 -9.83 9.02 26.08
N PRO A 139 -9.04 9.89 26.73
CA PRO A 139 -9.12 10.02 28.18
C PRO A 139 -10.57 10.34 28.54
N ALA A 140 -11.11 9.62 29.52
CA ALA A 140 -12.50 9.75 29.95
C ALA A 140 -12.87 11.24 30.10
N VAL A 141 -13.94 11.64 29.42
CA VAL A 141 -14.52 13.00 29.35
C VAL A 141 -15.14 13.42 30.70
N ASP A 142 -14.52 13.05 31.81
CA ASP A 142 -14.98 13.37 33.17
C ASP A 142 -14.40 14.69 33.67
N ASN A 143 -13.58 15.36 32.85
CA ASN A 143 -13.17 16.73 33.10
C ASN A 143 -13.43 17.57 31.84
N ASP A 144 -14.50 18.37 31.89
CA ASP A 144 -14.78 19.53 31.02
C ASP A 144 -13.70 20.62 31.19
N THR A 145 -12.42 20.25 31.19
CA THR A 145 -11.32 21.19 31.16
C THR A 145 -11.15 21.64 29.72
N VAL A 146 -11.83 22.73 29.37
CA VAL A 146 -11.52 23.50 28.17
C VAL A 146 -10.05 23.90 28.26
N LEU A 147 -9.18 23.22 27.50
CA LEU A 147 -7.78 23.59 27.39
C LEU A 147 -7.72 25.00 26.79
N ARG A 148 -7.41 25.99 27.62
CA ARG A 148 -7.29 27.39 27.20
C ARG A 148 -6.07 27.51 26.29
N PHE A 149 -6.34 27.51 24.98
CA PHE A 149 -5.34 27.70 23.96
C PHE A 149 -5.01 29.20 23.86
N CYS A 150 -3.88 29.60 24.45
CA CYS A 150 -3.34 30.94 24.23
C CYS A 150 -2.45 30.93 22.98
N ALA A 151 -2.65 31.89 22.08
CA ALA A 151 -1.84 32.02 20.87
C ALA A 151 -0.35 32.15 21.25
N GLY A 152 0.49 31.25 20.72
CA GLY A 152 1.93 31.20 21.00
C GLY A 152 2.36 30.17 22.06
N LEU A 153 1.43 29.47 22.70
CA LEU A 153 1.73 28.36 23.59
C LEU A 153 1.34 27.02 22.94
N VAL A 154 2.21 26.02 23.10
CA VAL A 154 1.95 24.64 22.65
C VAL A 154 1.12 23.96 23.73
N THR A 155 -0.12 23.59 23.42
CA THR A 155 -0.94 22.75 24.29
C THR A 155 -0.66 21.29 24.01
N HIS A 156 -0.41 20.51 25.05
CA HIS A 156 -0.25 19.07 24.94
C HIS A 156 -1.57 18.34 25.15
N VAL A 157 -1.79 17.30 24.36
CA VAL A 157 -2.90 16.37 24.55
C VAL A 157 -2.30 15.00 24.84
N ASP A 158 -2.62 14.47 26.02
CA ASP A 158 -2.33 13.10 26.39
C ASP A 158 -3.32 12.20 25.65
N LEU A 159 -2.82 11.38 24.72
CA LEU A 159 -3.60 10.42 23.98
C LEU A 159 -3.13 9.00 24.32
N GLU A 160 -4.09 8.16 24.68
CA GLU A 160 -3.87 6.72 24.80
C GLU A 160 -4.47 6.02 23.58
N ALA A 161 -3.72 5.10 22.99
CA ALA A 161 -4.22 4.28 21.90
C ALA A 161 -3.70 2.86 22.03
N GLU A 162 -4.59 1.90 21.88
CA GLU A 162 -4.24 0.49 21.79
C GLU A 162 -4.11 0.12 20.32
N VAL A 163 -2.95 -0.43 19.95
CA VAL A 163 -2.70 -0.91 18.60
C VAL A 163 -2.47 -2.40 18.65
N LEU A 164 -3.39 -3.15 18.04
CA LEU A 164 -3.35 -4.61 17.98
C LEU A 164 -2.73 -5.05 16.66
N ARG A 165 -1.93 -6.14 16.74
CA ARG A 165 -1.47 -6.93 15.59
C ARG A 165 -0.49 -6.19 14.67
N VAL A 166 0.37 -5.36 15.26
CA VAL A 166 1.39 -4.63 14.51
C VAL A 166 2.60 -5.53 14.25
N ARG A 167 3.11 -5.56 13.01
CA ARG A 167 4.37 -6.25 12.69
C ARG A 167 5.58 -5.50 13.24
N ASP A 168 5.69 -4.21 12.86
CA ASP A 168 6.80 -3.34 13.22
C ASP A 168 6.27 -2.06 13.91
N PRO A 169 6.44 -1.92 15.24
CA PRO A 169 5.93 -0.77 15.98
C PRO A 169 6.64 0.55 15.59
N SER A 170 7.90 0.47 15.16
CA SER A 170 8.68 1.65 14.70
C SER A 170 8.15 2.28 13.41
N ALA A 171 7.36 1.53 12.63
CA ALA A 171 6.72 2.02 11.41
C ALA A 171 5.42 2.80 11.69
N LEU A 172 4.92 2.77 12.93
CA LEU A 172 3.72 3.51 13.32
C LEU A 172 3.93 5.02 13.18
N ARG A 173 2.88 5.71 12.78
CA ARG A 173 2.85 7.18 12.65
C ARG A 173 1.51 7.66 13.18
N VAL A 174 1.56 8.64 14.08
CA VAL A 174 0.37 9.32 14.59
C VAL A 174 0.07 10.49 13.68
N ARG A 175 -1.13 10.47 13.10
CA ARG A 175 -1.58 11.50 12.17
C ARG A 175 -2.56 12.42 12.87
N VAL A 176 -2.11 13.65 13.18
CA VAL A 176 -2.93 14.71 13.77
C VAL A 176 -3.45 15.59 12.65
N ALA A 177 -4.77 15.65 12.50
CA ALA A 177 -5.44 16.54 11.56
C ALA A 177 -5.97 17.76 12.32
N TYR A 178 -5.47 18.94 11.96
CA TYR A 178 -5.87 20.21 12.55
C TYR A 178 -7.06 20.81 11.79
N PRO A 179 -7.86 21.67 12.43
CA PRO A 179 -9.00 22.33 11.78
C PRO A 179 -8.61 23.24 10.60
N ASP A 180 -7.35 23.69 10.56
CA ASP A 180 -6.77 24.48 9.45
C ASP A 180 -6.40 23.64 8.21
N ARG A 181 -6.87 22.39 8.15
CA ARG A 181 -6.57 21.37 7.13
C ARG A 181 -5.10 20.94 7.09
N ARG A 182 -4.25 21.40 8.02
CA ARG A 182 -2.89 20.88 8.13
C ARG A 182 -2.94 19.50 8.78
N VAL A 183 -2.08 18.62 8.28
CA VAL A 183 -1.96 17.25 8.79
C VAL A 183 -0.51 16.99 9.11
N HIS A 184 -0.23 16.70 10.38
CA HIS A 184 1.11 16.30 10.82
C HIS A 184 1.13 14.81 11.10
N ALA A 185 2.11 14.11 10.52
CA ALA A 185 2.38 12.71 10.82
C ALA A 185 3.71 12.61 11.57
N ARG A 186 3.66 12.25 12.85
CA ARG A 186 4.87 12.09 13.69
C ARG A 186 5.07 10.63 14.09
N PRO A 187 6.32 10.12 14.09
CA PRO A 187 6.62 8.85 14.73
C PRO A 187 6.40 8.96 16.24
N PRO A 188 5.81 7.96 16.90
CA PRO A 188 5.80 7.91 18.34
C PRO A 188 7.22 7.70 18.88
N PRO A 189 7.59 8.34 20.00
CA PRO A 189 8.81 8.00 20.73
C PRO A 189 8.83 6.51 21.12
N PRO A 190 10.00 5.85 21.13
CA PRO A 190 10.09 4.44 21.51
C PRO A 190 9.65 4.18 22.95
N ASP A 191 9.87 5.13 23.86
CA ASP A 191 9.53 5.02 25.28
C ASP A 191 8.01 5.01 25.54
N HIS A 192 7.22 5.50 24.57
CA HIS A 192 5.77 5.58 24.63
C HIS A 192 5.08 4.28 24.20
N LEU A 193 5.84 3.33 23.64
CA LEU A 193 5.33 2.05 23.15
C LEU A 193 5.52 0.99 24.23
N ARG A 194 4.43 0.58 24.88
CA ARG A 194 4.44 -0.50 25.86
C ARG A 194 3.75 -1.75 25.29
N PRO A 195 4.39 -2.93 25.31
CA PRO A 195 3.73 -4.15 24.88
C PRO A 195 2.59 -4.50 25.86
N LEU A 196 1.39 -4.75 25.33
CA LEU A 196 0.25 -5.25 26.10
C LEU A 196 0.20 -6.77 26.00
N ASP A 197 0.54 -7.46 27.08
CA ASP A 197 0.33 -8.92 27.17
C ASP A 197 -1.14 -9.22 27.46
N HIS A 198 -1.97 -9.23 26.43
CA HIS A 198 -3.29 -9.84 26.52
C HIS A 198 -3.18 -11.31 26.16
N GLN A 199 -3.41 -12.16 27.18
CA GLN A 199 -3.40 -13.62 27.13
C GLN A 199 -4.52 -14.17 26.23
N ALA A 200 -4.41 -14.01 24.92
CA ALA A 200 -5.12 -14.82 23.94
C ALA A 200 -4.45 -14.64 22.57
N THR A 201 -3.49 -15.53 22.29
CA THR A 201 -2.92 -15.76 20.95
C THR A 201 -1.95 -14.67 20.46
N SER A 202 -0.68 -14.78 20.86
CA SER A 202 0.53 -14.36 20.10
C SER A 202 0.39 -13.11 19.21
N MET A 203 -0.04 -11.96 19.75
CA MET A 203 -0.22 -10.76 18.94
C MET A 203 0.36 -9.55 19.66
N LEU A 204 1.40 -8.99 19.04
CA LEU A 204 2.09 -7.75 19.40
C LEU A 204 1.04 -6.62 19.53
N SER A 205 0.55 -6.43 20.75
CA SER A 205 -0.30 -5.32 21.16
C SER A 205 0.61 -4.24 21.74
N TRP A 206 0.37 -2.99 21.38
CA TRP A 206 1.13 -1.85 21.87
C TRP A 206 0.19 -0.78 22.41
N LEU A 207 0.39 -0.38 23.66
CA LEU A 207 -0.16 0.86 24.18
C LEU A 207 0.77 1.98 23.74
N LEU A 208 0.19 2.96 23.05
CA LEU A 208 0.83 4.22 22.77
C LEU A 208 0.37 5.24 23.81
N LEU A 209 1.28 5.60 24.71
CA LEU A 209 1.10 6.69 25.67
C LEU A 209 1.79 7.93 25.14
N GLY A 210 1.06 8.81 24.44
CA GLY A 210 1.69 9.94 23.75
C GLY A 210 1.28 11.30 24.29
N ARG A 211 2.27 12.09 24.69
CA ARG A 211 2.19 13.56 24.76
C ARG A 211 2.46 14.15 23.39
N PHE A 212 1.42 14.70 22.74
CA PHE A 212 1.53 15.30 21.40
C PHE A 212 1.49 16.82 21.41
#